data_AF-A0A522JJ38-F1
#
_entry.id   AF-A0A522JJ38-F1
#
_cell.length_a   1.000
_cell.length_b   1.000
_cell.length_c   1.000
_cell.angle_alpha   90.00
_cell.angle_beta   90.00
_cell.angle_gamma   90.00
#
_symmetry.space_group_name_H-M   'P 1'
#
loop_
_entity.id
_entity.type
_entity.pdbx_description
1 polymer ?
#
loop_
_entity_poly.entity_id
_entity_poly.type
_entity_poly.pdbx_seq_one_letter_code
_entity_poly.pdbx_strand_id
1 'polypeptide(L)'
;MTEANSCLVDYRVIPVTEGEYPYAEGQQWADPDVGHAATHMSRLYRERAWGTRLGTQAAIDMARDFSMEASIRALAGCLQQKRESCAAGT
;
A
#
# COMPACT_ATOMS: atom_id res chain seq x y z
N MET A 1 -3.21 -0.36 -4.98
CA MET A 1 -2.10 0.18 -5.78
C MET A 1 -1.74 -0.83 -6.86
N THR A 2 -1.49 -0.36 -8.08
CA THR A 2 -1.10 -1.17 -9.25
C THR A 2 -0.11 -0.37 -10.10
N GLU A 3 0.55 -1.01 -11.07
CA GLU A 3 1.43 -0.31 -12.03
C GLU A 3 0.72 0.78 -12.83
N ALA A 4 -0.61 0.68 -12.98
CA ALA A 4 -1.41 1.67 -13.71
C ALA A 4 -1.65 2.96 -12.91
N ASN A 5 -1.42 2.97 -11.60
CA ASN A 5 -1.67 4.12 -10.75
C ASN A 5 -0.56 4.40 -9.72
N SER A 6 0.57 3.71 -9.82
CA SER A 6 1.68 3.83 -8.88
C SER A 6 3.02 3.52 -9.55
N CYS A 7 4.09 4.16 -9.08
CA CYS A 7 5.45 3.75 -9.37
C CYS A 7 5.89 2.73 -8.31
N LEU A 8 5.60 1.45 -8.53
CA LEU A 8 5.99 0.39 -7.60
C LEU A 8 7.51 0.24 -7.58
N VAL A 9 8.09 0.18 -6.38
CA VAL A 9 9.53 0.02 -6.15
C VAL A 9 9.75 -1.39 -5.63
N ASP A 10 10.71 -2.09 -6.24
CA ASP A 10 11.12 -3.40 -5.75
C ASP A 10 11.77 -3.29 -4.37
N TYR A 11 11.66 -4.35 -3.59
CA TYR A 11 12.20 -4.37 -2.23
C TYR A 11 12.73 -5.75 -1.87
N ARG A 12 13.56 -5.78 -0.82
CA ARG A 12 13.99 -7.00 -0.16
C ARG A 12 13.35 -7.07 1.22
N VAL A 13 13.00 -8.26 1.66
CA VAL A 13 12.51 -8.47 3.02
C VAL A 13 13.71 -8.61 3.94
N ILE A 14 13.86 -7.71 4.91
CA ILE A 14 14.93 -7.75 5.91
C ILE A 14 14.32 -7.78 7.32
N PRO A 15 14.98 -8.41 8.32
CA PRO A 15 14.48 -8.36 9.69
C PRO A 15 14.54 -6.93 10.26
N VAL A 16 13.58 -6.59 11.12
CA VAL A 16 13.64 -5.36 11.92
C VAL A 16 14.68 -5.57 13.02
N THR A 17 15.61 -4.62 13.17
CA THR A 17 16.64 -4.70 14.21
C THR A 17 16.16 -4.09 15.54
N GLU A 18 16.80 -4.48 16.63
CA GLU A 18 16.45 -3.97 17.96
C GLU A 18 16.63 -2.45 18.02
N GLY A 19 15.58 -1.74 18.44
CA GLY A 19 15.57 -0.27 18.54
C GLY A 19 15.02 0.47 17.31
N GLU A 20 14.82 -0.20 16.16
CA GLU A 20 14.19 0.43 15.00
C GLU A 20 12.67 0.55 15.13
N TYR A 21 12.03 -0.42 15.80
CA TYR A 21 10.58 -0.45 15.98
C TYR A 21 10.17 -1.14 17.29
N PRO A 22 9.04 -0.73 17.91
CA PRO A 22 8.48 -1.46 19.04
C PRO A 22 8.18 -2.92 18.68
N TYR A 23 8.53 -3.85 19.57
CA TYR A 23 8.33 -5.29 19.38
C TYR A 23 8.97 -5.83 18.09
N ALA A 24 10.23 -5.44 17.84
CA ALA A 24 10.98 -5.79 16.62
C ALA A 24 11.16 -7.30 16.39
N GLU A 25 11.10 -8.11 17.44
CA GLU A 25 11.30 -9.56 17.35
C GLU A 25 10.30 -10.22 16.38
N GLY A 26 10.82 -10.92 15.38
CA GLY A 26 10.01 -11.60 14.35
C GLY A 26 9.41 -10.69 13.27
N GLN A 27 9.59 -9.36 13.38
CA GLN A 27 9.08 -8.40 12.40
C GLN A 27 10.05 -8.24 11.22
N GLN A 28 9.50 -7.76 10.10
CA GLN A 28 10.26 -7.56 8.86
C GLN A 28 9.99 -6.18 8.25
N TRP A 29 11.04 -5.59 7.66
CA TRP A 29 10.96 -4.43 6.78
C TRP A 29 10.95 -4.85 5.32
N ALA A 30 10.27 -4.04 4.51
CA ALA A 30 10.46 -4.01 3.07
C ALA A 30 11.54 -2.97 2.74
N ASP A 31 12.78 -3.41 2.59
CA ASP A 31 13.95 -2.59 2.26
C ASP A 31 13.94 -2.22 0.76
N PRO A 32 13.69 -0.95 0.39
CA PRO A 32 13.44 -0.57 -0.99
C PRO A 32 14.73 -0.49 -1.83
N ASP A 33 14.64 -0.85 -3.11
CA ASP A 33 15.70 -0.55 -4.08
C ASP A 33 15.71 0.95 -4.40
N VAL A 34 16.66 1.67 -3.80
CA VAL A 34 16.84 3.11 -3.98
C VAL A 34 17.16 3.48 -5.44
N GLY A 35 17.87 2.63 -6.18
CA GLY A 35 18.20 2.85 -7.59
C GLY A 35 16.97 2.74 -8.49
N HIS A 36 16.10 1.77 -8.21
CA HIS A 36 14.81 1.64 -8.89
C HIS A 36 13.90 2.85 -8.57
N ALA A 37 13.82 3.26 -7.31
CA ALA A 37 13.07 4.45 -6.91
C ALA A 37 13.57 5.73 -7.63
N ALA A 38 14.90 5.92 -7.69
CA ALA A 38 15.51 7.05 -8.38
C ALA A 38 15.20 7.06 -9.89
N THR A 39 15.11 5.88 -10.51
CA THR A 39 14.72 5.73 -11.93
C THR A 39 13.30 6.24 -12.16
N HIS A 40 12.35 5.87 -11.29
CA HIS A 40 10.98 6.39 -11.33
C HIS A 40 10.94 7.91 -11.13
N MET A 41 11.69 8.44 -10.15
CA MET A 41 11.74 9.89 -9.89
C MET A 41 12.27 10.68 -11.10
N SER A 42 13.34 10.19 -11.73
CA SER A 42 13.90 10.78 -12.95
C SER A 42 12.88 10.77 -14.09
N ARG A 43 12.15 9.66 -14.27
CA ARG A 43 11.08 9.56 -15.28
C ARG A 43 9.93 10.53 -15.00
N LEU A 44 9.45 10.62 -13.76
CA LEU A 44 8.40 11.55 -13.36
C LEU A 44 8.77 13.02 -13.61
N TYR A 45 10.05 13.36 -13.49
CA TYR A 45 10.55 14.69 -13.80
C TYR A 45 10.63 14.95 -15.32
N ARG A 46 11.17 13.99 -16.08
CA ARG A 46 11.36 14.13 -17.55
C ARG A 46 10.05 14.01 -18.34
N GLU A 47 9.16 13.10 -17.95
CA GLU A 47 7.90 12.78 -18.63
C GLU A 47 6.70 13.34 -17.85
N ARG A 48 6.62 14.67 -17.71
CA ARG A 48 5.60 15.34 -16.87
C ARG A 48 4.17 14.95 -17.22
N ALA A 49 3.83 14.85 -18.51
CA ALA A 49 2.49 14.48 -18.95
C ALA A 49 2.10 13.05 -18.53
N TRP A 50 3.04 12.12 -18.60
CA TRP A 50 2.84 10.75 -18.11
C TRP A 50 2.63 10.77 -16.59
N GLY A 51 3.48 11.48 -15.85
CA GLY A 51 3.35 11.61 -14.40
C GLY A 51 2.02 12.22 -13.96
N THR A 52 1.53 13.24 -14.65
CA THR A 52 0.21 13.83 -14.39
C THR A 52 -0.91 12.81 -14.62
N ARG A 53 -0.87 12.05 -15.72
CA ARG A 53 -1.89 11.02 -16.00
C ARG A 53 -1.90 9.94 -14.92
N LEU A 54 -0.71 9.45 -14.54
CA LEU A 54 -0.55 8.46 -13.48
C LEU A 54 -1.13 8.97 -12.14
N GLY A 55 -0.77 10.20 -11.75
CA GLY A 55 -1.24 10.82 -10.52
C GLY A 55 -2.74 11.09 -10.50
N THR A 56 -3.32 11.51 -11.63
CA THR A 56 -4.78 11.68 -11.75
C THR A 56 -5.50 10.35 -11.56
N GLN A 57 -5.00 9.28 -12.20
CA GLN A 57 -5.58 7.95 -12.02
C GLN A 57 -5.47 7.47 -10.57
N ALA A 58 -4.31 7.68 -9.94
CA ALA A 58 -4.08 7.36 -8.53
C ALA A 58 -5.05 8.08 -7.60
N ALA A 59 -5.29 9.38 -7.82
CA ALA A 59 -6.21 10.16 -7.01
C ALA A 59 -7.66 9.64 -7.12
N ILE A 60 -8.11 9.30 -8.33
CA ILE A 60 -9.43 8.71 -8.57
C ILE A 60 -9.58 7.38 -7.82
N ASP A 61 -8.59 6.50 -7.96
CA ASP A 61 -8.64 5.17 -7.34
C ASP A 61 -8.58 5.27 -5.80
N MET A 62 -7.76 6.17 -5.24
CA MET A 62 -7.71 6.40 -3.79
C MET A 62 -9.03 6.94 -3.24
N ALA A 63 -9.64 7.91 -3.92
CA ALA A 63 -10.94 8.44 -3.51
C ALA A 63 -12.05 7.38 -3.57
N ARG A 64 -11.99 6.47 -4.55
CA ARG A 64 -12.97 5.39 -4.69
C ARG A 64 -12.80 4.30 -3.64
N ASP A 65 -11.57 3.79 -3.49
CA ASP A 65 -11.33 2.53 -2.78
C ASP A 65 -10.83 2.73 -1.34
N PHE A 66 -10.25 3.90 -1.03
CA PHE A 66 -9.62 4.21 0.26
C PHE A 66 -10.20 5.47 0.92
N SER A 67 -11.37 5.92 0.50
CA SER A 67 -12.11 6.95 1.23
C SER A 67 -12.54 6.46 2.61
N MET A 68 -12.92 7.41 3.48
CA MET A 68 -13.50 7.09 4.78
C MET A 68 -14.72 6.16 4.63
N GLU A 69 -15.59 6.44 3.66
CA GLU A 69 -16.78 5.63 3.41
C GLU A 69 -16.41 4.20 2.98
N ALA A 70 -15.49 4.05 2.01
CA ALA A 70 -15.03 2.74 1.56
C ALA A 70 -14.37 1.95 2.70
N SER A 71 -13.57 2.63 3.53
CA SER A 71 -12.91 2.03 4.69
C SER A 71 -13.91 1.56 5.75
N ILE A 72 -14.90 2.38 6.10
CA ILE A 72 -15.96 2.00 7.06
C ILE A 72 -16.75 0.81 6.52
N ARG A 73 -17.09 0.81 5.23
CA ARG A 73 -17.81 -0.29 4.58
C ARG A 73 -17.03 -1.60 4.66
N ALA A 74 -15.72 -1.56 4.38
CA ALA A 74 -14.86 -2.73 4.48
C ALA A 74 -14.75 -3.24 5.92
N LEU A 75 -14.60 -2.34 6.90
CA LEU A 75 -14.56 -2.69 8.32
C LEU A 75 -15.87 -3.34 8.78
N ALA A 76 -17.02 -2.74 8.45
CA ALA A 76 -18.33 -3.27 8.79
C ALA A 76 -18.54 -4.68 8.20
N GLY A 77 -18.15 -4.88 6.94
CA GLY A 77 -18.18 -6.20 6.30
C GLY A 77 -17.30 -7.23 7.02
N CYS A 78 -16.08 -6.86 7.41
CA CYS A 78 -15.18 -7.74 8.15
C CYS A 78 -15.76 -8.14 9.52
N LEU A 79 -16.35 -7.19 10.25
CA LEU A 79 -17.00 -7.46 11.53
C LEU A 79 -18.17 -8.43 11.37
N GLN A 80 -18.99 -8.25 10.34
CA GLN A 80 -20.11 -9.14 10.06
C GLN A 80 -19.63 -10.56 9.71
N GLN A 81 -18.62 -10.68 8.85
CA GLN A 81 -18.01 -11.97 8.50
C GLN A 81 -17.50 -12.71 9.75
N LYS A 82 -16.79 -12.00 10.64
CA LYS A 82 -16.28 -12.59 11.90
C LYS A 82 -17.41 -13.04 12.82
N ARG A 83 -18.51 -12.27 12.91
CA ARG A 83 -19.69 -12.65 13.72
C ARG A 83 -20.33 -13.92 13.19
N GLU A 84 -20.48 -14.03 11.87
CA GLU A 84 -21.04 -15.22 11.21
C GLU A 84 -20.14 -16.44 11.41
N SER A 85 -18.81 -16.29 11.26
CA SER A 85 -17.86 -17.38 11.52
C SER A 85 -17.89 -17.89 12.96
N CYS A 86 -18.03 -17.00 13.95
CA CYS A 86 -18.21 -17.42 15.35
C CYS A 86 -19.55 -18.15 15.58
N ALA A 87 -20.63 -17.68 14.95
CA ALA A 87 -21.95 -18.30 15.07
C ALA A 87 -22.03 -19.68 14.40
N ALA A 88 -21.29 -19.90 13.31
CA ALA A 88 -21.23 -21.17 12.59
C ALA A 88 -20.25 -22.19 13.21
N GLY A 89 -19.37 -21.75 14.11
CA GLY A 89 -18.37 -22.59 14.79
C GLY A 89 -18.79 -23.09 16.18
N THR A 90 -20.08 -22.97 16.53
CA THR A 90 -20.69 -23.56 17.74
C THR A 90 -21.49 -24.79 17.35
#